data_AF-A0A952A0Z5-F1
#
_entry.id   AF-A0A952A0Z5-F1
#
_cell.length_a   1.000
_cell.length_b   1.000
_cell.length_c   1.000
_cell.angle_alpha   90.00
_cell.angle_beta   90.00
_cell.angle_gamma   90.00
#
_symmetry.space_group_name_H-M   'P 1'
#
loop_
_entity.id
_entity.type
_entity.pdbx_description
1 polymer ?
#
loop_
_entity_poly.entity_id
_entity_poly.type
_entity_poly.pdbx_seq_one_letter_code
_entity_poly.pdbx_strand_id
1 'polypeptide(L)'
;MKHRLAFILAAAVLPFPALAQQAPATPPAESAPWPEAWFEIFKLAPGKQEEFVRLIAQADEVAAAGGQPPIQMFFHENGADFDVILFKPVTGAIPTPEQEAAMERKHKELGIPSGPAYFVNIRKLVAEHTDSKTYGPLPAATWLARLDKWRAENPPRKPAGK
;
A
#
# COMPACT_ATOMS: atom_id res chain seq x y z
N MET A 1 -19.41 -76.80 -10.55
CA MET A 1 -20.80 -76.29 -10.45
C MET A 1 -21.15 -76.05 -8.99
N LYS A 2 -21.34 -74.79 -8.58
CA LYS A 2 -22.24 -74.31 -7.51
C LYS A 2 -21.95 -72.83 -7.28
N HIS A 3 -22.82 -71.99 -7.84
CA HIS A 3 -22.82 -70.54 -7.67
C HIS A 3 -23.26 -70.16 -6.25
N ARG A 4 -22.65 -69.13 -5.66
CA ARG A 4 -23.29 -68.33 -4.60
C ARG A 4 -23.07 -66.84 -4.84
N LEU A 5 -24.15 -66.20 -5.27
CA LEU A 5 -24.43 -64.75 -5.22
C LEU A 5 -24.25 -64.24 -3.76
N ALA A 6 -23.46 -63.18 -3.55
CA ALA A 6 -23.84 -61.76 -3.52
C ALA A 6 -24.38 -61.28 -2.16
N PHE A 7 -23.73 -60.26 -1.58
CA PHE A 7 -24.38 -59.14 -0.87
C PHE A 7 -23.40 -57.96 -0.87
N ILE A 8 -23.65 -56.97 -1.74
CA ILE A 8 -22.99 -55.66 -1.69
C ILE A 8 -23.82 -54.81 -0.72
N LEU A 9 -23.22 -54.40 0.40
CA LEU A 9 -23.80 -53.41 1.29
C LEU A 9 -23.63 -52.02 0.65
N ALA A 10 -24.73 -51.44 0.17
CA ALA A 10 -24.77 -50.04 -0.22
C ALA A 10 -24.92 -49.18 1.04
N ALA A 11 -23.85 -48.50 1.46
CA ALA A 11 -23.92 -47.48 2.50
C ALA A 11 -24.48 -46.18 1.89
N ALA A 12 -25.68 -45.79 2.33
CA ALA A 12 -26.27 -44.51 1.99
C ALA A 12 -25.52 -43.39 2.70
N VAL A 13 -24.76 -42.60 1.95
CA VAL A 13 -24.15 -41.35 2.43
C VAL A 13 -25.20 -40.25 2.31
N LEU A 14 -25.72 -39.77 3.44
CA LEU A 14 -26.57 -38.58 3.49
C LEU A 14 -25.70 -37.32 3.28
N PRO A 15 -26.12 -36.34 2.47
CA PRO A 15 -25.41 -35.08 2.33
C PRO A 15 -25.62 -34.24 3.60
N PHE A 16 -24.54 -33.98 4.34
CA PHE A 16 -24.54 -32.94 5.36
C PHE A 16 -24.60 -31.57 4.67
N PRO A 17 -25.53 -30.67 5.04
CA PRO A 17 -25.50 -29.31 4.55
C PRO A 17 -24.24 -28.64 5.13
N ALA A 18 -23.36 -28.17 4.23
CA ALA A 18 -22.25 -27.31 4.61
C ALA A 18 -22.86 -26.03 5.20
N LEU A 19 -22.78 -25.86 6.53
CA LEU A 19 -22.96 -24.56 7.14
C LEU A 19 -21.86 -23.66 6.58
N ALA A 20 -22.23 -22.75 5.67
CA ALA A 20 -21.37 -21.65 5.30
C ALA A 20 -21.06 -20.86 6.57
N GLN A 21 -19.86 -21.02 7.12
CA GLN A 21 -19.32 -20.14 8.13
C GLN A 21 -19.28 -18.74 7.54
N GLN A 22 -20.28 -17.92 7.88
CA GLN A 22 -20.21 -16.49 7.68
C GLN A 22 -19.00 -16.00 8.46
N ALA A 23 -17.99 -15.49 7.73
CA ALA A 23 -16.88 -14.79 8.34
C ALA A 23 -17.46 -13.65 9.21
N PRO A 24 -16.96 -13.46 10.44
CA PRO A 24 -17.43 -12.37 11.28
C PRO A 24 -17.23 -11.04 10.54
N ALA A 25 -18.32 -10.32 10.31
CA ALA A 25 -18.26 -8.97 9.78
C ALA A 25 -17.61 -8.08 10.84
N THR A 26 -16.37 -7.65 10.58
CA THR A 26 -15.71 -6.63 11.38
C THR A 26 -16.58 -5.37 11.33
N PRO A 27 -17.03 -4.82 12.48
CA PRO A 27 -17.83 -3.61 12.47
C PRO A 27 -17.02 -2.47 11.82
N PRO A 28 -17.64 -1.60 11.00
CA PRO A 28 -16.93 -0.49 10.40
C PRO A 28 -16.45 0.43 11.54
N ALA A 29 -15.13 0.62 11.64
CA ALA A 29 -14.53 1.53 12.59
C ALA A 29 -14.94 2.96 12.24
N GLU A 30 -16.03 3.45 12.85
CA GLU A 30 -16.65 4.75 12.54
C GLU A 30 -15.75 5.97 12.82
N SER A 31 -14.62 5.78 13.51
CA SER A 31 -13.69 6.86 13.92
C SER A 31 -12.24 6.67 13.47
N ALA A 32 -11.92 5.59 12.77
CA ALA A 32 -10.54 5.40 12.32
C ALA A 32 -10.17 6.45 11.25
N PRO A 33 -8.94 7.00 11.28
CA PRO A 33 -8.43 7.82 10.18
C PRO A 33 -8.49 7.01 8.88
N TRP A 34 -8.66 7.70 7.75
CA TRP A 34 -8.54 7.04 6.45
C TRP A 34 -7.15 6.40 6.35
N PRO A 35 -7.03 5.17 5.81
CA PRO A 35 -5.73 4.66 5.45
C PRO A 35 -5.11 5.63 4.43
N GLU A 36 -3.82 5.89 4.59
CA GLU A 36 -3.08 6.81 3.74
C GLU A 36 -2.03 6.03 2.94
N ALA A 37 -1.80 6.46 1.70
CA ALA A 37 -0.75 5.95 0.85
C ALA A 37 0.01 7.11 0.21
N TRP A 38 1.34 7.02 0.20
CA TRP A 38 2.21 8.04 -0.37
C TRP A 38 2.88 7.49 -1.62
N PHE A 39 2.67 8.21 -2.72
CA PHE A 39 3.24 7.89 -4.01
C PHE A 39 4.13 9.03 -4.48
N GLU A 40 5.30 8.68 -4.97
CA GLU A 40 6.20 9.60 -5.69
C GLU A 40 6.30 9.09 -7.12
N ILE A 41 5.95 9.93 -8.08
CA ILE A 41 5.93 9.57 -9.50
C ILE A 41 7.08 10.31 -10.16
N PHE A 42 7.96 9.57 -10.83
CA PHE A 42 9.16 10.12 -11.45
C PHE A 42 9.18 9.87 -12.95
N LYS A 43 9.55 10.92 -13.68
CA LYS A 43 10.22 10.81 -14.97
C LYS A 43 11.70 11.06 -14.74
N LEU A 44 12.52 10.06 -15.03
CA LEU A 44 13.95 10.08 -14.78
C LEU A 44 14.68 10.86 -15.90
N ALA A 45 15.80 11.47 -15.54
CA ALA A 45 16.67 12.08 -16.53
C ALA A 45 17.25 11.01 -17.49
N PRO A 46 17.48 11.33 -18.77
CA PRO A 46 18.00 10.36 -19.74
C PRO A 46 19.29 9.66 -19.26
N GLY A 47 19.29 8.32 -19.26
CA GLY A 47 20.44 7.50 -18.85
C GLY A 47 20.66 7.38 -17.33
N LYS A 48 19.74 7.89 -16.50
CA LYS A 48 19.86 7.89 -15.03
C LYS A 48 19.08 6.78 -14.32
N GLN A 49 18.48 5.87 -15.08
CA GLN A 49 17.65 4.78 -14.56
C GLN A 49 18.38 3.92 -13.51
N GLU A 50 19.55 3.39 -13.86
CA GLU A 50 20.32 2.54 -12.93
C GLU A 50 20.78 3.31 -11.69
N GLU A 51 21.30 4.54 -11.88
CA GLU A 51 21.77 5.39 -10.79
C GLU A 51 20.66 5.72 -9.80
N PHE A 52 19.44 5.99 -10.29
CA PHE A 52 18.26 6.20 -9.46
C PHE A 52 17.89 4.93 -8.68
N VAL A 53 17.83 3.76 -9.33
CA VAL A 53 17.49 2.50 -8.64
C VAL A 53 18.51 2.18 -7.53
N ARG A 54 19.81 2.41 -7.79
CA ARG A 54 20.86 2.24 -6.78
C ARG A 54 20.70 3.21 -5.61
N LEU A 55 20.31 4.46 -5.87
CA LEU A 55 20.01 5.44 -4.81
C LEU A 55 18.82 4.99 -3.95
N ILE A 56 17.76 4.44 -4.55
CA ILE A 56 16.62 3.90 -3.80
C ILE A 56 17.03 2.69 -2.95
N ALA A 57 17.85 1.78 -3.49
CA ALA A 57 18.39 0.66 -2.71
C ALA A 57 19.20 1.13 -1.48
N GLN A 58 20.00 2.19 -1.64
CA GLN A 58 20.71 2.80 -0.50
C GLN A 58 19.75 3.41 0.53
N ALA A 59 18.65 4.04 0.07
CA ALA A 59 17.61 4.54 0.96
C ALA A 59 16.91 3.40 1.72
N ASP A 60 16.70 2.23 1.08
CA ASP A 60 16.15 1.04 1.72
C ASP A 60 17.11 0.45 2.78
N GLU A 61 18.43 0.50 2.56
CA GLU A 61 19.42 0.12 3.58
C GLU A 61 19.33 1.02 4.82
N VAL A 62 19.15 2.34 4.61
CA VAL A 62 18.91 3.29 5.71
C VAL A 62 17.60 2.96 6.41
N ALA A 63 16.51 2.75 5.67
CA ALA A 63 15.19 2.40 6.21
C ALA A 63 15.27 1.13 7.08
N ALA A 64 15.95 0.09 6.59
CA ALA A 64 16.13 -1.18 7.30
C ALA A 64 16.88 -1.00 8.63
N ALA A 65 17.88 -0.10 8.70
CA ALA A 65 18.58 0.20 9.94
C ALA A 65 17.66 0.78 11.04
N GLY A 66 16.61 1.50 10.64
CA GLY A 66 15.55 2.02 11.52
C GLY A 66 14.35 1.10 11.69
N GLY A 67 14.39 -0.12 11.14
CA GLY A 67 13.26 -1.06 11.13
C GLY A 67 12.05 -0.57 10.32
N GLN A 68 12.27 0.31 9.35
CA GLN A 68 11.23 0.80 8.44
C GLN A 68 11.08 -0.13 7.23
N PRO A 69 9.86 -0.24 6.65
CA PRO A 69 9.67 -1.03 5.44
C PRO A 69 10.41 -0.41 4.25
N PRO A 70 10.86 -1.24 3.29
CA PRO A 70 11.47 -0.75 2.06
C PRO A 70 10.44 -0.03 1.18
N ILE A 71 10.96 0.82 0.30
CA ILE A 71 10.21 1.46 -0.77
C ILE A 71 9.80 0.39 -1.79
N GLN A 72 8.54 0.41 -2.23
CA GLN A 72 8.08 -0.46 -3.31
C GLN A 72 8.14 0.29 -4.64
N MET A 73 8.86 -0.26 -5.61
CA MET A 73 9.06 0.37 -6.93
C MET A 73 8.16 -0.29 -7.98
N PHE A 74 7.47 0.53 -8.77
CA PHE A 74 6.70 0.11 -9.93
C PHE A 74 7.30 0.75 -11.17
N PHE A 75 7.91 -0.06 -12.03
CA PHE A 75 8.46 0.41 -13.29
C PHE A 75 7.37 0.53 -14.35
N HIS A 76 7.47 1.57 -15.15
CA HIS A 76 6.62 1.75 -16.31
C HIS A 76 6.82 0.63 -17.34
N GLU A 77 5.71 0.07 -17.82
CA GLU A 77 5.70 -0.88 -18.93
C GLU A 77 4.88 -0.34 -20.12
N ASN A 78 3.74 0.31 -19.85
CA ASN A 78 2.85 0.85 -20.87
C ASN A 78 1.94 1.98 -20.32
N GLY A 79 1.62 2.97 -21.16
CA GLY A 79 0.67 4.06 -20.90
C GLY A 79 1.18 5.15 -19.95
N ALA A 80 0.70 6.40 -20.05
CA ALA A 80 1.21 7.56 -19.29
C ALA A 80 2.72 7.86 -19.52
N ASP A 81 3.16 9.03 -19.04
CA ASP A 81 4.52 9.56 -19.28
C ASP A 81 5.30 9.63 -17.95
N PHE A 82 5.66 8.48 -17.39
CA PHE A 82 6.52 8.33 -16.21
C PHE A 82 7.44 7.11 -16.39
N ASP A 83 8.52 7.02 -15.63
CA ASP A 83 9.44 5.87 -15.66
C ASP A 83 9.27 4.96 -14.45
N VAL A 84 9.05 5.54 -13.25
CA VAL A 84 8.93 4.78 -12.01
C VAL A 84 8.00 5.47 -11.01
N ILE A 85 7.21 4.66 -10.30
CA ILE A 85 6.43 5.08 -9.13
C ILE A 85 7.06 4.44 -7.90
N LEU A 86 7.30 5.25 -6.86
CA LEU A 86 7.65 4.79 -5.53
C LEU A 86 6.40 4.80 -4.66
N PHE A 87 6.08 3.67 -4.05
CA PHE A 87 5.12 3.59 -2.95
C PHE A 87 5.88 3.47 -1.63
N LYS A 88 5.63 4.43 -0.73
CA LYS A 88 6.18 4.45 0.63
C LYS A 88 5.09 4.01 1.60
N PRO A 89 5.16 2.79 2.16
CA PRO A 89 4.12 2.30 3.06
C PRO A 89 3.98 3.21 4.29
N VAL A 90 2.79 3.74 4.51
CA VAL A 90 2.49 4.52 5.73
C VAL A 90 2.25 3.54 6.87
N THR A 91 3.20 3.44 7.80
CA THR A 91 3.13 2.51 8.93
C THR A 91 2.28 3.04 10.09
N GLY A 92 2.03 4.36 10.13
CA GLY A 92 1.40 5.04 11.27
C GLY A 92 2.27 5.06 12.54
N ALA A 93 3.45 4.43 12.52
CA ALA A 93 4.39 4.38 13.62
C ALA A 93 5.47 5.44 13.43
N ILE A 94 5.65 6.29 14.44
CA ILE A 94 6.77 7.25 14.48
C ILE A 94 8.01 6.48 14.95
N PRO A 95 9.15 6.56 14.23
CA PRO A 95 10.40 5.95 14.67
C PRO A 95 10.80 6.40 16.09
N THR A 96 11.36 5.50 16.89
CA THR A 96 11.93 5.85 18.19
C THR A 96 13.25 6.62 17.99
N PRO A 97 13.74 7.36 19.01
CA PRO A 97 15.04 8.04 18.91
C PRO A 97 16.21 7.08 18.58
N GLU A 98 16.12 5.82 19.03
CA GLU A 98 17.13 4.80 18.71
C GLU A 98 17.08 4.39 17.23
N GLN A 99 15.87 4.21 16.68
CA GLN A 99 15.67 3.91 15.25
C GLN A 99 16.15 5.08 14.39
N GLU A 100 15.82 6.32 14.76
CA GLU A 100 16.31 7.53 14.08
C GLU A 100 17.84 7.60 14.11
N ALA A 101 18.45 7.37 15.28
CA ALA A 101 19.90 7.36 15.40
C ALA A 101 20.56 6.23 14.58
N ALA A 102 19.90 5.08 14.44
CA ALA A 102 20.38 3.99 13.59
C ALA A 102 20.35 4.36 12.10
N MET A 103 19.25 4.97 11.63
CA MET A 103 19.14 5.50 10.26
C MET A 103 20.20 6.56 9.99
N GLU A 104 20.39 7.51 10.91
CA GLU A 104 21.38 8.58 10.78
C GLU A 104 22.82 8.02 10.71
N ARG A 105 23.14 7.00 11.51
CA ARG A 105 24.45 6.32 11.44
C ARG A 105 24.64 5.64 10.08
N LYS A 106 23.64 4.88 9.62
CA LYS A 106 23.69 4.18 8.33
C LYS A 106 23.80 5.16 7.17
N HIS A 107 23.08 6.28 7.21
CA HIS A 107 23.16 7.32 6.20
C HIS A 107 24.57 7.93 6.09
N LYS A 108 25.24 8.16 7.23
CA LYS A 108 26.64 8.61 7.26
C LYS A 108 27.61 7.57 6.75
N GLU A 109 27.42 6.30 7.13
CA GLU A 109 28.24 5.17 6.67
C GLU A 109 28.21 5.03 5.15
N LEU A 110 27.02 5.18 4.54
CA LEU A 110 26.84 5.09 3.09
C LEU A 110 27.25 6.36 2.32
N GLY A 111 27.56 7.45 3.01
CA GLY A 111 27.98 8.71 2.39
C GLY A 111 26.92 9.35 1.49
N ILE A 112 25.63 9.07 1.75
CA ILE A 112 24.53 9.60 0.94
C ILE A 112 24.38 11.11 1.23
N PRO A 113 24.07 11.96 0.23
CA PRO A 113 23.77 13.38 0.48
C PRO A 113 22.49 13.56 1.29
N SER A 114 22.54 14.38 2.34
CA SER A 114 21.38 14.75 3.17
C SER A 114 21.08 16.25 3.14
N GLY A 115 19.96 16.66 3.77
CA GLY A 115 19.58 18.06 3.93
C GLY A 115 19.48 18.80 2.58
N PRO A 116 19.99 20.04 2.47
CA PRO A 116 19.99 20.76 1.20
C PRO A 116 20.71 20.06 0.05
N ALA A 117 21.77 19.28 0.34
CA ALA A 117 22.55 18.58 -0.68
C ALA A 117 21.75 17.45 -1.35
N TYR A 118 20.86 16.79 -0.61
CA TYR A 118 19.91 15.81 -1.17
C TYR A 118 19.12 16.40 -2.34
N PHE A 119 18.55 17.60 -2.15
CA PHE A 119 17.71 18.25 -3.15
C PHE A 119 18.46 18.62 -4.44
N VAL A 120 19.73 19.01 -4.32
CA VAL A 120 20.59 19.27 -5.49
C VAL A 120 20.97 17.96 -6.18
N ASN A 121 21.24 16.90 -5.42
CA ASN A 121 21.66 15.63 -5.97
C ASN A 121 20.55 14.91 -6.72
N ILE A 122 19.36 14.78 -6.12
CA ILE A 122 18.23 14.06 -6.73
C ILE A 122 17.78 14.68 -8.06
N ARG A 123 17.88 16.01 -8.20
CA ARG A 123 17.56 16.74 -9.45
C ARG A 123 18.48 16.41 -10.62
N LYS A 124 19.64 15.79 -10.38
CA LYS A 124 20.49 15.28 -11.46
C LYS A 124 19.95 13.99 -12.08
N LEU A 125 19.09 13.29 -11.34
CA LEU A 125 18.55 11.97 -11.71
C LEU A 125 17.13 12.04 -12.26
N VAL A 126 16.46 13.19 -12.09
CA VAL A 126 15.02 13.35 -12.31
C VAL A 126 14.76 14.49 -13.28
N ALA A 127 13.95 14.24 -14.31
CA ALA A 127 13.44 15.25 -15.23
C ALA A 127 12.14 15.88 -14.72
N GLU A 128 11.24 15.07 -14.16
CA GLU A 128 9.97 15.50 -13.56
C GLU A 128 9.63 14.62 -12.36
N HIS A 129 9.01 15.23 -11.34
CA HIS A 129 8.59 14.54 -10.13
C HIS A 129 7.32 15.15 -9.54
N THR A 130 6.41 14.29 -9.10
CA THR A 130 5.25 14.69 -8.30
C THR A 130 5.09 13.83 -7.07
N ASP A 131 4.87 14.47 -5.94
CA ASP A 131 4.46 13.85 -4.68
C ASP A 131 2.93 13.78 -4.58
N SER A 132 2.40 12.64 -4.16
CA SER A 132 0.96 12.44 -3.98
C SER A 132 0.68 11.71 -2.68
N LYS A 133 -0.01 12.41 -1.76
CA LYS A 133 -0.63 11.83 -0.58
C LYS A 133 -2.08 11.50 -0.89
N THR A 134 -2.45 10.23 -0.72
CA THR A 134 -3.77 9.71 -1.11
C THR A 134 -4.44 8.96 0.04
N TYR A 135 -5.76 8.79 -0.04
CA TYR A 135 -6.49 7.86 0.81
C TYR A 135 -6.59 6.49 0.13
N GLY A 136 -6.20 5.45 0.85
CA GLY A 136 -6.15 4.09 0.33
C GLY A 136 -5.09 3.23 1.03
N PRO A 137 -5.07 1.92 0.74
CA PRO A 137 -6.02 1.19 -0.11
C PRO A 137 -7.39 1.06 0.55
N LEU A 138 -8.46 1.22 -0.23
CA LEU A 138 -9.84 1.17 0.25
C LEU A 138 -10.74 0.42 -0.74
N PRO A 139 -11.59 -0.50 -0.28
CA PRO A 139 -12.71 -0.98 -1.09
C PRO A 139 -13.70 0.16 -1.37
N ALA A 140 -14.28 0.16 -2.57
CA ALA A 140 -15.32 1.13 -2.93
C ALA A 140 -16.51 1.13 -1.96
N ALA A 141 -16.88 -0.04 -1.44
CA ALA A 141 -17.94 -0.18 -0.44
C ALA A 141 -17.64 0.61 0.85
N THR A 142 -16.38 0.60 1.31
CA THR A 142 -15.95 1.38 2.48
C THR A 142 -16.06 2.87 2.23
N TRP A 143 -15.69 3.33 1.02
CA TRP A 143 -15.84 4.72 0.62
C TRP A 143 -17.32 5.15 0.61
N LEU A 144 -18.17 4.37 -0.05
CA LEU A 144 -19.60 4.65 -0.17
C LEU A 144 -20.31 4.67 1.19
N ALA A 145 -20.02 3.70 2.07
CA ALA A 145 -20.61 3.67 3.40
C ALA A 145 -20.34 4.95 4.20
N ARG A 146 -19.11 5.50 4.10
CA ARG A 146 -18.74 6.74 4.78
C ARG A 146 -19.39 7.97 4.13
N LEU A 147 -19.50 7.99 2.80
CA LEU A 147 -20.19 9.05 2.07
C LEU A 147 -21.69 9.09 2.41
N ASP A 148 -22.35 7.94 2.43
CA ASP A 148 -23.79 7.85 2.71
C ASP A 148 -24.10 8.23 4.15
N LYS A 149 -23.27 7.80 5.11
CA LYS A 149 -23.33 8.28 6.50
C LYS A 149 -23.20 9.80 6.56
N TRP A 150 -22.17 10.36 5.93
CA TRP A 150 -21.97 11.81 5.91
C TRP A 150 -23.18 12.55 5.34
N ARG A 151 -23.80 12.04 4.27
CA ARG A 151 -25.01 12.63 3.68
C ARG A 151 -26.23 12.55 4.61
N ALA A 152 -26.39 11.44 5.34
CA ALA A 152 -27.46 11.31 6.33
C ALA A 152 -27.31 12.33 7.47
N GLU A 153 -26.07 12.59 7.89
CA GLU A 153 -25.73 13.60 8.92
C GLU A 153 -25.77 15.04 8.38
N ASN A 154 -25.57 15.21 7.07
CA ASN A 154 -25.49 16.50 6.38
C ASN A 154 -26.50 16.56 5.21
N PRO A 155 -27.82 16.51 5.49
CA PRO A 155 -28.82 16.50 4.44
C PRO A 155 -28.72 17.78 3.61
N PRO A 156 -28.89 17.70 2.27
CA PRO A 156 -28.82 18.88 1.41
C PRO A 156 -29.83 19.93 1.87
N ARG A 157 -29.39 21.19 1.97
CA ARG A 157 -30.29 22.30 2.30
C ARG A 157 -31.38 22.38 1.24
N LYS A 158 -32.64 22.41 1.67
CA LYS A 158 -33.76 22.72 0.76
C LYS A 158 -33.45 24.06 0.09
N PRO A 159 -33.53 24.16 -1.26
CA PRO A 159 -33.37 25.45 -1.91
C PRO A 159 -34.39 26.42 -1.32
N ALA A 160 -33.95 27.62 -0.94
CA ALA A 160 -34.85 28.67 -0.49
C ALA A 160 -35.86 28.92 -1.61
N GLY A 161 -37.15 28.74 -1.31
CA GLY A 161 -38.22 28.83 -2.29
C GLY A 161 -38.14 30.15 -3.07
N LYS A 162 -38.28 30.05 -4.38
CA LYS A 162 -38.69 31.18 -5.22
C LYS A 162 -40.19 31.34 -5.12
#